data_AF-A0A2V7XQK5-F1
#
_entry.id   AF-A0A2V7XQK5-F1
#
_cell.length_a   1.000
_cell.length_b   1.000
_cell.length_c   1.000
_cell.angle_alpha   90.00
_cell.angle_beta   90.00
_cell.angle_gamma   90.00
#
_symmetry.space_group_name_H-M   'P 1'
#
loop_
_entity.id
_entity.type
_entity.pdbx_description
1 polymer ?
#
loop_
_entity_poly.entity_id
_entity_poly.type
_entity_poly.pdbx_seq_one_letter_code
_entity_poly.pdbx_strand_id
1 'polypeptide(L)'
;MNFMRMALPLLVAAASIAVASAQTPSPSPMPSGPPAAPAAAGPSGSPPPYAADNERHLAEVQKAIAGKEDKPAKEVFKNVLLLGDLPAGRVPRTMQGFTRSLGVACTHCHVAGDWDSEDKDDKQVTRDMMKMTKAINDDYIKPIKAIAEDRPNVTCFMCHRGQAKAGADLRPPGPRP
;
A
#
# COMPACT_ATOMS: atom_id res chain seq x y z
N MET A 1 -73.66 -56.45 40.09
CA MET A 1 -73.67 -57.31 38.89
C MET A 1 -72.29 -57.20 38.23
N ASN A 2 -71.63 -58.36 38.04
CA ASN A 2 -70.42 -58.64 37.25
C ASN A 2 -70.02 -57.58 36.19
N PHE A 3 -68.74 -57.27 35.93
CA PHE A 3 -67.68 -58.19 35.52
C PHE A 3 -66.25 -57.66 35.79
N MET A 4 -65.40 -58.59 36.22
CA MET A 4 -63.93 -58.57 36.22
C MET A 4 -63.37 -58.53 34.80
N ARG A 5 -62.36 -57.68 34.49
CA ARG A 5 -61.35 -58.00 33.46
C ARG A 5 -59.96 -57.44 33.80
N MET A 6 -59.00 -58.34 33.60
CA MET A 6 -57.59 -58.32 33.95
C MET A 6 -56.72 -57.38 33.10
N ALA A 7 -55.56 -57.09 33.69
CA ALA A 7 -54.43 -56.32 33.19
C ALA A 7 -53.78 -56.86 31.90
N LEU A 8 -53.09 -55.95 31.20
CA LEU A 8 -51.88 -56.26 30.44
C LEU A 8 -50.96 -55.03 30.43
N PRO A 9 -49.69 -55.12 30.87
CA PRO A 9 -48.75 -54.00 30.81
C PRO A 9 -48.11 -53.94 29.42
N LEU A 10 -48.23 -52.79 28.76
CA LEU A 10 -47.61 -52.53 27.47
C LEU A 10 -46.14 -52.11 27.69
N LEU A 11 -45.21 -53.02 27.36
CA LEU A 11 -43.79 -52.72 27.21
C LEU A 11 -43.60 -51.67 26.09
N VAL A 12 -43.04 -50.50 26.41
CA VAL A 12 -42.52 -49.55 25.42
C VAL A 12 -41.02 -49.77 25.32
N ALA A 13 -40.58 -50.36 24.21
CA ALA A 13 -39.17 -50.48 23.86
C ALA A 13 -38.62 -49.11 23.43
N ALA A 14 -37.61 -48.61 24.14
CA ALA A 14 -36.86 -47.42 23.74
C ALA A 14 -35.86 -47.80 22.64
N ALA A 15 -36.14 -47.41 21.40
CA ALA A 15 -35.20 -47.52 20.30
C ALA A 15 -34.27 -46.29 20.32
N SER A 16 -33.01 -46.50 20.69
CA SER A 16 -31.95 -45.49 20.60
C SER A 16 -31.57 -45.27 19.14
N ILE A 17 -31.98 -44.14 18.57
CA ILE A 17 -31.52 -43.69 17.25
C ILE A 17 -30.11 -43.12 17.42
N ALA A 18 -29.10 -43.84 16.94
CA ALA A 18 -27.75 -43.31 16.80
C ALA A 18 -27.72 -42.33 15.61
N VAL A 19 -27.59 -41.04 15.90
CA VAL A 19 -27.38 -40.01 14.89
C VAL A 19 -25.92 -40.06 14.46
N ALA A 20 -25.65 -40.59 13.27
CA ALA A 20 -24.35 -40.52 12.62
C ALA A 20 -24.07 -39.05 12.24
N SER A 21 -23.07 -38.44 12.89
CA SER A 21 -22.59 -37.10 12.52
C SER A 21 -21.81 -37.19 11.21
N ALA A 22 -22.42 -36.74 10.11
CA ALA A 22 -21.70 -36.47 8.87
C ALA A 22 -20.88 -35.18 9.06
N GLN A 23 -19.56 -35.32 9.23
CA GLN A 23 -18.64 -34.19 9.21
C GLN A 23 -18.55 -33.63 7.78
N THR A 24 -19.03 -32.41 7.56
CA THR A 24 -18.79 -31.70 6.31
C THR A 24 -17.31 -31.28 6.25
N PRO A 25 -16.63 -31.44 5.09
CA PRO A 25 -15.27 -30.93 4.94
C PRO A 25 -15.28 -29.41 5.11
N SER A 26 -14.37 -28.91 5.96
CA SER A 26 -14.18 -27.47 6.15
C SER A 26 -13.77 -26.80 4.83
N PRO A 27 -14.38 -25.68 4.45
CA PRO A 27 -13.96 -24.95 3.26
C PRO A 27 -12.54 -24.43 3.44
N SER A 28 -11.70 -24.65 2.42
CA SER A 28 -10.36 -24.06 2.37
C SER A 28 -10.45 -22.55 2.52
N PRO A 29 -9.52 -21.90 3.25
CA PRO A 29 -9.51 -20.45 3.37
C PRO A 29 -9.33 -19.81 1.99
N MET A 30 -10.26 -18.93 1.61
CA MET A 30 -10.10 -18.11 0.41
C MET A 30 -8.91 -17.16 0.61
N PRO A 31 -8.09 -16.91 -0.41
CA PRO A 31 -7.03 -15.90 -0.34
C PRO A 31 -7.67 -14.53 -0.06
N SER A 32 -7.31 -13.96 1.09
CA SER A 32 -7.73 -12.62 1.51
C SER A 32 -6.83 -11.59 0.86
N GLY A 33 -7.12 -11.26 -0.40
CA GLY A 33 -6.48 -10.16 -1.09
C GLY A 33 -7.19 -9.85 -2.40
N PRO A 34 -7.36 -8.57 -2.78
CA PRO A 34 -7.74 -8.26 -4.15
C PRO A 34 -6.70 -8.88 -5.10
N PRO A 35 -7.12 -9.39 -6.29
CA PRO A 35 -6.16 -9.80 -7.30
C PRO A 35 -5.17 -8.66 -7.52
N ALA A 36 -3.89 -8.97 -7.60
CA ALA A 36 -2.87 -7.99 -7.95
C ALA A 36 -3.35 -7.25 -9.20
N ALA A 37 -3.53 -5.93 -9.09
CA ALA A 37 -3.85 -5.12 -10.25
C ALA A 37 -2.82 -5.47 -11.35
N PRO A 38 -3.26 -5.69 -12.61
CA PRO A 38 -2.32 -5.93 -13.68
C PRO A 38 -1.30 -4.81 -13.65
N ALA A 39 -0.01 -5.16 -13.67
CA ALA A 39 1.07 -4.19 -13.70
C ALA A 39 0.74 -3.22 -14.84
N ALA A 40 0.41 -1.98 -14.48
CA ALA A 40 0.07 -0.96 -15.46
C ALA A 40 1.22 -0.96 -16.49
N ALA A 41 0.89 -1.25 -17.74
CA ALA A 41 1.85 -1.23 -18.83
C ALA A 41 2.59 0.11 -18.76
N GLY A 42 3.88 0.05 -18.43
CA GLY A 42 4.73 1.24 -18.45
C GLY A 42 4.68 1.87 -19.85
N PRO A 43 4.94 3.18 -19.97
CA PRO A 43 4.90 3.83 -21.27
C PRO A 43 5.82 3.07 -22.24
N SER A 44 5.25 2.73 -23.40
CA SER A 44 5.94 2.13 -24.56
C SER A 44 6.98 3.12 -25.09
N GLY A 45 8.16 3.13 -24.49
CA GLY A 45 9.26 4.03 -24.85
C GLY A 45 10.55 3.58 -24.16
N SER A 46 11.69 4.06 -24.65
CA SER A 46 12.98 3.83 -24.00
C SER A 46 12.93 4.33 -22.54
N PRO A 47 13.57 3.63 -21.58
CA PRO A 47 13.65 4.09 -20.20
C PRO A 47 14.20 5.52 -20.13
N PRO A 48 13.72 6.36 -19.20
CA PRO A 48 14.27 7.69 -19.05
C PRO A 48 15.75 7.63 -18.66
N PRO A 49 16.57 8.64 -19.03
CA PRO A 49 18.03 8.59 -18.85
C PRO A 49 18.50 8.32 -17.41
N TYR A 50 17.69 8.69 -16.41
CA TYR A 50 17.98 8.49 -14.99
C TYR A 50 17.59 7.10 -14.45
N ALA A 51 16.89 6.26 -15.22
CA ALA A 51 16.29 5.03 -14.71
C ALA A 51 17.34 4.04 -14.18
N ALA A 52 18.41 3.81 -14.95
CA ALA A 52 19.47 2.88 -14.59
C ALA A 52 20.22 3.31 -13.31
N ASP A 53 20.48 4.61 -13.17
CA ASP A 53 21.11 5.17 -11.97
C ASP A 53 20.22 5.03 -10.74
N ASN A 54 18.91 5.27 -10.90
CA ASN A 54 17.95 5.09 -9.82
C ASN A 54 17.85 3.62 -9.38
N GLU A 55 17.84 2.69 -10.32
CA GLU A 55 17.82 1.25 -10.02
C GLU A 55 19.07 0.80 -9.26
N ARG A 56 20.25 1.29 -9.67
CA ARG A 56 21.51 1.03 -8.95
C ARG A 56 21.42 1.49 -7.49
N HIS A 57 21.04 2.75 -7.26
CA HIS A 57 20.93 3.29 -5.90
C HIS A 57 19.85 2.59 -5.07
N LEU A 58 18.74 2.22 -5.69
CA LEU A 58 17.69 1.45 -5.03
C LEU A 58 18.20 0.09 -4.55
N ALA A 59 18.93 -0.62 -5.41
CA ALA A 59 19.52 -1.92 -5.06
C ALA A 59 20.56 -1.80 -3.95
N GLU A 60 21.38 -0.75 -3.96
CA GLU A 60 22.35 -0.45 -2.88
C GLU A 60 21.65 -0.24 -1.54
N VAL A 61 20.60 0.58 -1.50
CA VAL A 61 19.81 0.84 -0.28
C VAL A 61 19.10 -0.42 0.20
N GLN A 62 18.48 -1.19 -0.71
CA GLN A 62 17.81 -2.45 -0.36
C GLN A 62 18.79 -3.48 0.23
N LYS A 63 19.98 -3.61 -0.37
CA LYS A 63 21.05 -4.46 0.17
C LYS A 63 21.49 -4.00 1.55
N ALA A 64 21.60 -2.69 1.79
CA ALA A 64 22.02 -2.14 3.08
C ALA A 64 21.02 -2.40 4.23
N ILE A 65 19.73 -2.59 3.90
CA ILE A 65 18.68 -2.87 4.89
C ILE A 65 18.29 -4.35 4.98
N ALA A 66 18.98 -5.25 4.27
CA ALA A 66 18.67 -6.67 4.24
C ALA A 66 18.53 -7.26 5.65
N GLY A 67 17.40 -7.92 5.93
CA GLY A 67 17.06 -8.49 7.24
C GLY A 67 16.54 -7.48 8.28
N LYS A 68 16.28 -6.24 7.88
CA LYS A 68 15.72 -5.17 8.74
C LYS A 68 14.48 -4.51 8.13
N GLU A 69 13.95 -5.06 7.04
CA GLU A 69 12.87 -4.46 6.23
C GLU A 69 11.58 -4.24 7.01
N ASP A 70 11.28 -5.13 7.97
CA ASP A 70 10.07 -5.07 8.78
C ASP A 70 10.22 -4.18 10.02
N LYS A 71 11.45 -3.75 10.35
CA LYS A 71 11.67 -2.83 11.47
C LYS A 71 11.12 -1.44 11.13
N PRO A 72 10.69 -0.66 12.14
CA PRO A 72 10.36 0.74 11.93
C PRO A 72 11.51 1.49 11.24
N ALA A 73 11.21 2.27 10.22
CA ALA A 73 12.19 2.96 9.40
C ALA A 73 13.11 3.85 10.23
N LYS A 74 12.60 4.49 11.29
CA LYS A 74 13.39 5.32 12.22
C LYS A 74 14.48 4.58 12.98
N GLU A 75 14.41 3.25 13.06
CA GLU A 75 15.45 2.41 13.67
C GLU A 75 16.54 2.00 12.67
N VAL A 76 16.25 2.10 11.36
CA VAL A 76 17.13 1.62 10.28
C VAL A 76 17.78 2.79 9.52
N PHE A 77 17.02 3.84 9.28
CA PHE A 77 17.46 5.04 8.57
C PHE A 77 17.61 6.21 9.52
N LYS A 78 18.61 7.05 9.25
CA LYS A 78 18.76 8.33 9.90
C LYS A 78 17.86 9.37 9.21
N ASN A 79 17.39 10.35 9.98
CA ASN A 79 16.69 11.53 9.46
C ASN A 79 15.44 11.22 8.60
N VAL A 80 14.72 10.15 8.95
CA VAL A 80 13.45 9.76 8.32
C VAL A 80 12.25 10.30 9.11
N LEU A 81 11.84 11.52 8.79
CA LEU A 81 10.85 12.25 9.61
C LEU A 81 9.40 11.79 9.38
N LEU A 82 8.94 11.74 8.13
CA LEU A 82 7.52 11.48 7.79
C LEU A 82 7.20 10.00 7.56
N LEU A 83 8.23 9.16 7.38
CA LEU A 83 8.09 7.73 7.09
C LEU A 83 8.61 6.85 8.23
N GLY A 84 8.98 7.44 9.37
CA GLY A 84 9.74 6.77 10.44
C GLY A 84 9.03 5.59 11.09
N ASP A 85 7.69 5.63 11.17
CA ASP A 85 6.89 4.56 11.77
C ASP A 85 6.51 3.45 10.76
N LEU A 86 6.81 3.63 9.48
CA LEU A 86 6.57 2.62 8.45
C LEU A 86 7.70 1.57 8.46
N PRO A 87 7.45 0.35 7.95
CA PRO A 87 8.52 -0.63 7.76
C PRO A 87 9.66 -0.06 6.90
N ALA A 88 10.91 -0.33 7.27
CA ALA A 88 12.09 0.16 6.56
C ALA A 88 12.08 -0.20 5.07
N GLY A 89 11.59 -1.39 4.71
CA GLY A 89 11.45 -1.83 3.31
C GLY A 89 10.44 -0.99 2.50
N ARG A 90 9.57 -0.20 3.15
CA ARG A 90 8.64 0.72 2.47
C ARG A 90 9.31 2.02 2.03
N VAL A 91 10.36 2.47 2.71
CA VAL A 91 11.08 3.70 2.38
C VAL A 91 11.64 3.67 0.94
N PRO A 92 12.48 2.70 0.52
CA PRO A 92 13.02 2.67 -0.84
C PRO A 92 11.93 2.58 -1.91
N ARG A 93 10.82 1.87 -1.64
CA ARG A 93 9.66 1.84 -2.56
C ARG A 93 8.96 3.19 -2.70
N THR A 94 8.89 3.96 -1.61
CA THR A 94 8.32 5.31 -1.63
C THR A 94 9.20 6.24 -2.47
N MET A 95 10.53 6.15 -2.32
CA MET A 95 11.48 6.95 -3.13
C MET A 95 11.37 6.62 -4.63
N GLN A 96 11.20 5.33 -4.98
CA GLN A 96 10.94 4.94 -6.37
C GLN A 96 9.63 5.53 -6.90
N GLY A 97 8.59 5.64 -6.06
CA GLY A 97 7.34 6.32 -6.41
C GLY A 97 7.54 7.81 -6.72
N PHE A 98 8.38 8.50 -5.94
CA PHE A 98 8.71 9.91 -6.16
C PHE A 98 9.46 10.13 -7.46
N THR A 99 10.53 9.39 -7.73
CA THR A 99 11.32 9.55 -8.96
C THR A 99 10.49 9.33 -10.21
N ARG A 100 9.58 8.34 -10.20
CA ARG A 100 8.64 8.10 -11.31
C ARG A 100 7.60 9.21 -11.45
N SER A 101 7.11 9.76 -10.34
CA SER A 101 6.08 10.80 -10.37
C SER A 101 6.62 12.14 -10.86
N LEU A 102 7.84 12.49 -10.44
CA LEU A 102 8.51 13.76 -10.73
C LEU A 102 9.38 13.70 -11.98
N GLY A 103 9.73 12.52 -12.48
CA GLY A 103 10.59 12.39 -13.65
C GLY A 103 12.06 12.76 -13.37
N VAL A 104 12.59 12.36 -12.21
CA VAL A 104 13.91 12.81 -11.73
C VAL A 104 14.80 11.65 -11.25
N ALA A 105 16.10 11.90 -11.19
CA ALA A 105 17.07 11.01 -10.56
C ALA A 105 16.96 11.05 -9.02
N CYS A 106 17.40 10.00 -8.33
CA CYS A 106 17.53 9.97 -6.87
C CYS A 106 18.39 11.14 -6.35
N THR A 107 19.44 11.48 -7.11
CA THR A 107 20.36 12.58 -6.82
C THR A 107 19.77 13.97 -7.04
N HIS A 108 18.53 14.08 -7.53
CA HIS A 108 17.82 15.35 -7.55
C HIS A 108 17.60 15.86 -6.12
N CYS A 109 17.02 15.01 -5.26
CA CYS A 109 16.72 15.37 -3.87
C CYS A 109 17.79 14.90 -2.86
N HIS A 110 18.64 13.93 -3.21
CA HIS A 110 19.62 13.37 -2.29
C HIS A 110 21.07 13.60 -2.74
N VAL A 111 21.99 13.53 -1.78
CA VAL A 111 23.42 13.36 -2.04
C VAL A 111 23.71 11.85 -2.15
N ALA A 112 24.29 11.40 -3.26
CA ALA A 112 24.60 9.99 -3.44
C ALA A 112 25.61 9.52 -2.38
N GLY A 113 25.31 8.41 -1.69
CA GLY A 113 26.13 7.89 -0.60
C GLY A 113 25.90 8.57 0.76
N ASP A 114 25.18 9.70 0.79
CA ASP A 114 24.77 10.41 2.02
C ASP A 114 23.27 10.72 1.95
N TRP A 115 22.47 9.67 2.14
CA TRP A 115 21.02 9.73 1.96
C TRP A 115 20.30 10.54 3.05
N ASP A 116 20.91 10.65 4.24
CA ASP A 116 20.38 11.41 5.36
C ASP A 116 20.76 12.90 5.36
N SER A 117 21.74 13.33 4.56
CA SER A 117 22.07 14.75 4.35
C SER A 117 20.86 15.62 3.97
N GLU A 118 20.86 16.86 4.46
CA GLU A 118 19.88 17.91 4.15
C GLU A 118 20.48 19.00 3.23
N ASP A 119 21.62 18.75 2.59
CA ASP A 119 22.32 19.74 1.74
C ASP A 119 21.57 20.11 0.45
N LYS A 120 20.45 19.43 0.17
CA LYS A 120 19.61 19.67 -1.01
C LYS A 120 18.22 20.13 -0.59
N ASP A 121 17.91 21.39 -0.90
CA ASP A 121 16.61 22.00 -0.60
C ASP A 121 15.42 21.22 -1.18
N ASP A 122 15.61 20.54 -2.32
CA ASP A 122 14.59 19.68 -2.95
C ASP A 122 14.07 18.58 -2.00
N LYS A 123 14.90 18.10 -1.06
CA LYS A 123 14.49 17.14 -0.02
C LYS A 123 13.47 17.76 0.92
N GLN A 124 13.72 18.99 1.38
CA GLN A 124 12.82 19.72 2.27
C GLN A 124 11.50 20.06 1.56
N VAL A 125 11.57 20.55 0.30
CA VAL A 125 10.38 20.78 -0.53
C VAL A 125 9.56 19.50 -0.67
N THR A 126 10.21 18.35 -0.90
CA THR A 126 9.52 17.06 -0.98
C THR A 126 8.79 16.72 0.32
N ARG A 127 9.38 16.99 1.50
CA ARG A 127 8.71 16.79 2.80
C ARG A 127 7.46 17.65 2.93
N ASP A 128 7.50 18.89 2.47
CA ASP A 128 6.34 19.77 2.54
C ASP A 128 5.23 19.35 1.57
N MET A 129 5.59 18.85 0.39
CA MET A 129 4.63 18.23 -0.54
C MET A 129 4.01 16.94 0.02
N MET A 130 4.78 16.14 0.75
CA MET A 130 4.25 14.96 1.45
C MET A 130 3.21 15.35 2.51
N LYS A 131 3.45 16.41 3.28
CA LYS A 131 2.46 16.91 4.26
C LYS A 131 1.19 17.39 3.56
N MET A 132 1.34 18.17 2.48
CA MET A 132 0.20 18.67 1.69
C MET A 132 -0.64 17.52 1.13
N THR A 133 -0.02 16.56 0.46
CA THR A 133 -0.73 15.40 -0.13
C THR A 133 -1.40 14.55 0.94
N LYS A 134 -0.77 14.35 2.10
CA LYS A 134 -1.40 13.68 3.24
C LYS A 134 -2.64 14.43 3.72
N ALA A 135 -2.55 15.75 3.92
CA ALA A 135 -3.69 16.57 4.33
C ALA A 135 -4.83 16.52 3.31
N ILE A 136 -4.54 16.64 2.02
CA ILE A 136 -5.54 16.50 0.95
C ILE A 136 -6.27 15.15 1.07
N ASN A 137 -5.52 14.06 1.20
CA ASN A 137 -6.07 12.71 1.24
C ASN A 137 -6.91 12.47 2.49
N ASP A 138 -6.41 12.87 3.66
CA ASP A 138 -7.07 12.61 4.93
C ASP A 138 -8.26 13.54 5.17
N ASP A 139 -8.11 14.83 4.87
CA ASP A 139 -9.08 15.86 5.27
C ASP A 139 -10.15 16.10 4.20
N TYR A 140 -9.85 15.82 2.92
CA TYR A 140 -10.75 16.16 1.81
C TYR A 140 -11.20 14.96 0.99
N ILE A 141 -10.31 13.99 0.69
CA ILE A 141 -10.68 12.84 -0.16
C ILE A 141 -11.43 11.78 0.65
N LYS A 142 -10.86 11.36 1.79
CA LYS A 142 -11.42 10.30 2.63
C LYS A 142 -12.87 10.55 3.10
N PRO A 143 -13.32 11.79 3.39
CA PRO A 143 -14.71 12.04 3.77
C PRO A 143 -15.75 11.93 2.64
N ILE A 144 -15.33 11.87 1.37
CA ILE A 144 -16.26 11.85 0.22
C ILE A 144 -16.90 10.45 0.09
N LYS A 145 -18.12 10.31 0.61
CA LYS A 145 -18.86 9.04 0.64
C LYS A 145 -19.05 8.40 -0.75
N ALA A 146 -19.26 9.21 -1.77
CA ALA A 146 -19.54 8.74 -3.14
C ALA A 146 -18.39 7.94 -3.77
N ILE A 147 -17.15 8.10 -3.27
CA ILE A 147 -15.95 7.46 -3.81
C ILE A 147 -15.19 6.65 -2.73
N ALA A 148 -15.84 6.39 -1.58
CA ALA A 148 -15.17 5.76 -0.44
C ALA A 148 -14.70 4.32 -0.73
N GLU A 149 -15.48 3.57 -1.52
CA GLU A 149 -15.17 2.18 -1.89
C GLU A 149 -13.91 2.09 -2.79
N ASP A 150 -13.73 3.09 -3.67
CA ASP A 150 -12.59 3.19 -4.59
C ASP A 150 -11.28 3.55 -3.87
N ARG A 151 -11.38 4.06 -2.64
CA ARG A 151 -10.26 4.55 -1.83
C ARG A 151 -9.27 5.42 -2.65
N PRO A 152 -9.76 6.44 -3.38
CA PRO A 152 -8.90 7.26 -4.21
C PRO A 152 -7.95 8.05 -3.34
N ASN A 153 -6.78 8.36 -3.89
CA ASN A 153 -5.80 9.21 -3.24
C ASN A 153 -5.19 10.14 -4.29
N VAL A 154 -5.01 11.39 -3.90
CA VAL A 154 -4.12 12.32 -4.58
C VAL A 154 -2.69 11.81 -4.44
N THR A 155 -2.02 11.69 -5.59
CA THR A 155 -0.62 11.27 -5.68
C THR A 155 0.20 12.35 -6.38
N CYS A 156 1.53 12.31 -6.18
CA CYS A 156 2.47 13.23 -6.81
C CYS A 156 2.29 13.27 -8.34
N PHE A 157 2.02 12.13 -8.97
CA PHE A 157 1.87 12.00 -10.42
C PHE A 157 0.71 12.81 -10.99
N MET A 158 -0.36 13.04 -10.22
CA MET A 158 -1.53 13.80 -10.69
C MET A 158 -1.16 15.25 -11.04
N CYS A 159 -0.21 15.85 -10.33
CA CYS A 159 0.26 17.21 -10.57
C CYS A 159 1.58 17.25 -11.35
N HIS A 160 2.53 16.37 -11.03
CA HIS A 160 3.86 16.37 -11.63
C HIS A 160 3.90 15.74 -13.01
N ARG A 161 3.12 14.67 -13.26
CA ARG A 161 3.00 14.03 -14.57
C ARG A 161 4.37 13.67 -15.21
N GLY A 162 5.33 13.26 -14.39
CA GLY A 162 6.70 12.97 -14.83
C GLY A 162 7.58 14.19 -15.07
N GLN A 163 7.23 15.35 -14.50
CA GLN A 163 7.99 16.60 -14.58
C GLN A 163 8.35 17.11 -13.17
N ALA A 164 9.58 17.59 -13.01
CA ALA A 164 10.07 18.08 -11.72
C ALA A 164 9.22 19.25 -11.20
N LYS A 165 8.73 20.09 -12.13
CA LYS A 165 7.81 21.20 -11.84
C LYS A 165 6.39 20.79 -12.23
N ALA A 166 5.49 20.77 -11.25
CA ALA A 166 4.08 20.47 -11.49
C ALA A 166 3.46 21.47 -12.48
N GLY A 167 2.64 20.95 -13.40
CA GLY A 167 1.92 21.76 -14.39
C GLY A 167 2.80 22.49 -15.42
N ALA A 168 4.09 22.14 -15.55
CA ALA A 168 4.95 22.71 -16.59
C ALA A 168 4.42 22.42 -18.00
N ASP A 169 3.75 21.28 -18.19
CA ASP A 169 3.06 20.86 -19.40
C ASP A 169 1.71 21.57 -19.62
N LEU A 170 1.14 22.17 -18.57
CA LEU A 170 -0.18 22.81 -18.60
C LEU A 170 -0.10 24.33 -18.83
N ARG A 171 1.11 24.90 -18.92
CA ARG A 171 1.30 26.34 -19.11
C ARG A 171 0.88 26.76 -20.54
N PRO A 172 -0.08 27.69 -20.70
CA PRO A 172 -0.38 28.26 -22.01
C PRO A 172 0.82 29.02 -22.58
N PRO A 173 1.04 29.00 -23.91
CA PRO A 173 2.10 29.80 -24.52
C PRO A 173 1.86 31.30 -24.27
N GLY A 174 2.90 32.01 -23.81
CA GLY A 174 2.86 33.46 -23.56
C GLY A 174 3.78 33.96 -22.43
N PRO A 175 3.97 35.29 -22.32
CA PRO A 175 4.73 35.91 -21.22
C PRO A 175 4.16 35.52 -19.85
N ARG A 176 5.01 35.52 -18.81
CA ARG A 176 4.50 35.44 -17.44
C ARG A 176 3.76 36.75 -17.14
N PRO A 177 2.58 36.72 -16.49
CA PRO A 177 2.02 37.90 -15.86
C PRO A 177 2.96 38.42 -14.77
#